data_AF-A0A9Q9F3G0-F1
#
_entry.id   AF-A0A9Q9F3G0-F1
#
_cell.length_a   1.000
_cell.length_b   1.000
_cell.length_c   1.000
_cell.angle_alpha   90.00
_cell.angle_beta   90.00
_cell.angle_gamma   90.00
#
_symmetry.space_group_name_H-M   'P 1'
#
loop_
_entity.id
_entity.type
_entity.pdbx_description
1 polymer ?
#
loop_
_entity_poly.entity_id
_entity_poly.type
_entity_poly.pdbx_seq_one_letter_code
_entity_poly.pdbx_strand_id
1 'polypeptide(L)'
;MATSEEEYKPSDINEIIEVSESEKKDEKKLKRKKILSNVFVFTALVTSLVAVIAIPLAINKKRKIKRTKSFFDGDFSKKVEVKETETIKDKEYQLEIKSEPKVNIASKVLNDKDNILRSNIAWKQYNLPLIKSSKNINFLNDKASKFYPFWTKIQNNPKEYPGYNLINYYEITSNKITINHTNLLNFLTLYYEDQYKSITDFKEKSKIVKQEISNFNFSNVQNIFNNFTFAYQKDNEVFFKDLKQGYDGIMVNSFLDEVTNHIKAFKTKFQAKNATFEFKEINFSLNISFNSEKTKITEIFFNNKVILKAIIE
;
A
#
# COMPACT_ATOMS: atom_id res chain seq x y z
N MET A 1 -9.08 113.31 16.28
CA MET A 1 -8.47 113.10 17.60
C MET A 1 -9.37 112.12 18.34
N ALA A 2 -8.93 111.07 19.02
CA ALA A 2 -7.73 110.25 19.06
C ALA A 2 -8.15 108.98 19.83
N THR A 3 -7.49 107.87 19.52
CA THR A 3 -7.56 106.50 20.08
C THR A 3 -7.80 106.32 21.58
N SER A 4 -8.57 105.28 21.94
CA SER A 4 -8.26 104.17 22.87
C SER A 4 -9.54 103.31 22.95
N GLU A 5 -9.67 102.13 22.32
CA GLU A 5 -8.86 100.91 22.40
C GLU A 5 -8.39 100.61 23.83
N GLU A 6 -9.29 99.99 24.60
CA GLU A 6 -8.87 99.01 25.61
C GLU A 6 -9.04 97.61 25.03
N GLU A 7 -7.89 96.99 24.90
CA GLU A 7 -7.52 95.77 24.22
C GLU A 7 -7.91 94.57 25.09
N TYR A 8 -8.91 93.78 24.68
CA TYR A 8 -9.18 92.50 25.32
C TYR A 8 -8.06 91.53 24.93
N LYS A 9 -7.22 91.15 25.89
CA LYS A 9 -6.01 90.34 25.66
C LYS A 9 -6.36 88.94 25.13
N PRO A 10 -5.65 88.43 24.10
CA PRO A 10 -5.79 87.05 23.60
C PRO A 10 -5.31 85.96 24.57
N SER A 11 -4.80 86.30 25.76
CA SER A 11 -4.21 85.35 26.70
C SER A 11 -5.22 84.39 27.31
N ASP A 12 -6.46 84.83 27.51
CA ASP A 12 -7.41 84.11 28.35
C ASP A 12 -8.15 82.99 27.59
N ILE A 13 -8.03 82.94 26.26
CA ILE A 13 -8.61 81.88 25.42
C ILE A 13 -7.59 80.75 25.17
N ASN A 14 -6.30 81.07 25.08
CA ASN A 14 -5.27 80.08 24.78
C ASN A 14 -4.96 79.15 25.97
N GLU A 15 -5.02 79.65 27.20
CA GLU A 15 -4.72 78.84 28.39
C GLU A 15 -5.82 77.78 28.65
N ILE A 16 -7.08 78.06 28.31
CA ILE A 16 -8.20 77.12 28.44
C ILE A 16 -8.15 76.01 27.36
N ILE A 17 -7.63 76.33 26.17
CA ILE A 17 -7.52 75.37 25.06
C ILE A 17 -6.35 74.38 25.28
N GLU A 18 -5.20 74.85 25.76
CA GLU A 18 -4.01 73.98 26.00
C GLU A 18 -4.21 72.96 27.14
N VAL A 19 -4.88 73.35 28.23
CA VAL A 19 -5.20 72.42 29.34
C VAL A 19 -6.16 71.32 28.86
N SER A 20 -7.11 71.64 27.96
CA SER A 20 -8.09 70.67 27.46
C SER A 20 -7.54 69.67 26.43
N GLU A 21 -6.47 70.01 25.69
CA GLU A 21 -5.86 69.11 24.70
C GLU A 21 -4.84 68.14 25.28
N SER A 22 -4.10 68.57 26.32
CA SER A 22 -3.11 67.71 27.01
C SER A 22 -3.81 66.59 27.79
N GLU A 23 -4.89 66.90 28.53
CA GLU A 23 -5.72 65.89 29.21
C GLU A 23 -6.39 64.92 28.20
N LYS A 24 -6.90 65.40 27.06
CA LYS A 24 -7.46 64.54 26.00
C LYS A 24 -6.43 63.61 25.35
N LYS A 25 -5.16 64.02 25.23
CA LYS A 25 -4.07 63.20 24.67
C LYS A 25 -3.64 62.10 25.64
N ASP A 26 -3.55 62.38 26.94
CA ASP A 26 -3.18 61.38 27.95
C ASP A 26 -4.32 60.42 28.25
N GLU A 27 -5.58 60.87 28.22
CA GLU A 27 -6.74 60.01 28.34
C GLU A 27 -6.87 59.05 27.13
N LYS A 28 -6.54 59.50 25.91
CA LYS A 28 -6.47 58.64 24.71
C LYS A 28 -5.33 57.61 24.79
N LYS A 29 -4.17 57.95 25.35
CA LYS A 29 -3.05 57.01 25.56
C LYS A 29 -3.39 55.96 26.64
N LEU A 30 -4.06 56.36 27.73
CA LEU A 30 -4.57 55.45 28.77
C LEU A 30 -5.65 54.52 28.24
N LYS A 31 -6.60 55.02 27.43
CA LYS A 31 -7.62 54.20 26.74
C LYS A 31 -6.96 53.20 25.77
N ARG A 32 -5.94 53.60 24.99
CA ARG A 32 -5.18 52.70 24.12
C ARG A 32 -4.39 51.63 24.90
N LYS A 33 -3.74 51.98 26.02
CA LYS A 33 -3.06 51.00 26.89
C LYS A 33 -4.04 50.01 27.51
N LYS A 34 -5.23 50.47 27.95
CA LYS A 34 -6.31 49.59 28.44
C LYS A 34 -6.85 48.68 27.33
N ILE A 35 -7.03 49.19 26.12
CA ILE A 35 -7.45 48.39 24.96
C ILE A 35 -6.38 47.34 24.61
N LEU A 36 -5.09 47.70 24.56
CA LEU A 36 -4.01 46.73 24.31
C LEU A 36 -3.90 45.68 25.42
N SER A 37 -4.02 46.10 26.68
CA SER A 37 -4.03 45.20 27.83
C SER A 37 -5.21 44.23 27.77
N ASN A 38 -6.41 44.71 27.41
CA ASN A 38 -7.59 43.87 27.27
C ASN A 38 -7.45 42.93 26.07
N VAL A 39 -6.90 43.37 24.94
CA VAL A 39 -6.62 42.50 23.78
C VAL A 39 -5.62 41.42 24.18
N PHE A 40 -4.58 41.74 24.95
CA PHE A 40 -3.61 40.75 25.43
C PHE A 40 -4.25 39.73 26.37
N VAL A 41 -5.07 40.19 27.32
CA VAL A 41 -5.83 39.32 28.25
C VAL A 41 -6.81 38.42 27.48
N PHE A 42 -7.54 38.97 26.51
CA PHE A 42 -8.44 38.18 25.66
C PHE A 42 -7.68 37.16 24.81
N THR A 43 -6.53 37.52 24.24
CA THR A 43 -5.71 36.60 23.44
C THR A 43 -5.13 35.49 24.31
N ALA A 44 -4.70 35.81 25.54
CA ALA A 44 -4.24 34.84 26.51
C ALA A 44 -5.36 33.89 26.95
N LEU A 45 -6.58 34.40 27.16
CA LEU A 45 -7.76 33.60 27.49
C LEU A 45 -8.16 32.67 26.34
N VAL A 46 -8.18 33.17 25.10
CA VAL A 46 -8.48 32.37 23.90
C VAL A 46 -7.42 31.28 23.70
N THR A 47 -6.14 31.62 23.87
CA THR A 47 -5.04 30.64 23.72
C THR A 47 -5.09 29.58 24.82
N SER A 48 -5.44 29.97 26.04
CA SER A 48 -5.64 29.04 27.17
C SER A 48 -6.82 28.11 26.91
N LEU A 49 -7.95 28.63 26.42
CA LEU A 49 -9.12 27.83 26.05
C LEU A 49 -8.80 26.85 24.92
N VAL A 50 -8.10 27.30 23.88
CA VAL A 50 -7.63 26.45 22.78
C VAL A 50 -6.67 25.38 23.30
N ALA A 51 -5.76 25.71 24.21
CA ALA A 51 -4.83 24.73 24.80
C ALA A 51 -5.55 23.68 25.64
N VAL A 52 -6.54 24.05 26.46
CA VAL A 52 -7.36 23.13 27.27
C VAL A 52 -8.14 22.14 26.39
N ILE A 53 -8.51 22.51 25.17
CA ILE A 53 -9.22 21.62 24.23
C ILE A 53 -8.22 20.83 23.36
N ALA A 54 -7.22 21.52 22.80
CA ALA A 54 -6.29 20.96 21.84
C ALA A 54 -5.25 20.02 22.47
N ILE A 55 -4.79 20.28 23.70
CA ILE A 55 -3.79 19.43 24.37
C ILE A 55 -4.39 18.04 24.67
N PRO A 56 -5.57 17.91 25.31
CA PRO A 56 -6.22 16.61 25.48
C PRO A 56 -6.52 15.94 24.14
N LEU A 57 -6.98 16.66 23.13
CA LEU A 57 -7.23 16.10 21.78
C LEU A 57 -5.96 15.64 21.07
N ALA A 58 -4.83 16.34 21.25
CA ALA A 58 -3.53 15.99 20.69
C ALA A 58 -2.91 14.79 21.42
N ILE A 59 -3.07 14.71 22.75
CA ILE A 59 -2.62 13.58 23.57
C ILE A 59 -3.50 12.34 23.35
N ASN A 60 -4.83 12.51 23.23
CA ASN A 60 -5.80 11.45 22.89
C ASN A 60 -5.91 11.17 21.39
N LYS A 61 -5.04 11.75 20.56
CA LYS A 61 -4.99 11.39 19.14
C LYS A 61 -4.59 9.92 19.11
N LYS A 62 -5.56 9.02 18.90
CA LYS A 62 -5.32 7.60 18.63
C LYS A 62 -4.21 7.58 17.60
N ARG A 63 -2.98 7.27 18.01
CA ARG A 63 -1.82 7.29 17.13
C ARG A 63 -2.09 6.23 16.08
N LYS A 64 -2.72 6.63 14.97
CA LYS A 64 -2.78 5.82 13.76
C LYS A 64 -1.34 5.76 13.31
N ILE A 65 -0.63 4.73 13.73
CA ILE A 65 0.71 4.44 13.26
C ILE A 65 0.56 4.28 11.75
N LYS A 66 1.04 5.28 11.00
CA LYS A 66 0.95 5.28 9.55
C LYS A 66 1.81 4.11 9.06
N ARG A 67 1.20 3.17 8.35
CA ARG A 67 1.91 2.09 7.65
C ARG A 67 2.34 2.67 6.30
N THR A 68 3.64 2.85 6.11
CA THR A 68 4.20 3.47 4.89
C THR A 68 5.42 2.74 4.34
N LYS A 69 5.90 1.71 5.05
CA LYS A 69 7.05 0.91 4.65
C LYS A 69 6.56 -0.41 4.11
N SER A 70 7.29 -0.99 3.18
CA SER A 70 7.02 -2.33 2.68
C SER A 70 8.27 -3.19 2.84
N PHE A 71 8.08 -4.48 3.00
CA PHE A 71 9.15 -5.45 2.90
C PHE A 71 9.39 -5.78 1.43
N PHE A 72 10.63 -5.88 0.99
CA PHE A 72 10.95 -6.36 -0.36
C PHE A 72 11.40 -7.81 -0.28
N ASP A 73 10.92 -8.65 -1.19
CA ASP A 73 11.31 -10.06 -1.27
C ASP A 73 12.83 -10.26 -1.40
N GLY A 74 13.51 -9.34 -2.10
CA GLY A 74 14.98 -9.29 -2.21
C GLY A 74 15.73 -9.06 -0.90
N ASP A 75 15.08 -8.52 0.14
CA ASP A 75 15.65 -8.40 1.49
C ASP A 75 15.74 -9.77 2.20
N PHE A 76 15.04 -10.77 1.66
CA PHE A 76 14.93 -12.10 2.25
C PHE A 76 15.73 -13.16 1.49
N SER A 77 15.63 -13.16 0.16
CA SER A 77 16.44 -14.01 -0.72
C SER A 77 16.44 -13.42 -2.12
N LYS A 78 17.62 -13.28 -2.73
CA LYS A 78 17.74 -13.07 -4.19
C LYS A 78 17.87 -14.38 -4.96
N LYS A 79 17.96 -15.52 -4.27
CA LYS A 79 18.23 -16.80 -4.94
C LYS A 79 16.93 -17.33 -5.55
N VAL A 80 16.93 -17.44 -6.87
CA VAL A 80 15.95 -18.17 -7.65
C VAL A 80 16.58 -19.45 -8.18
N GLU A 81 15.79 -20.50 -8.23
CA GLU A 81 16.15 -21.78 -8.83
C GLU A 81 15.79 -21.65 -10.29
N VAL A 82 16.77 -21.86 -11.16
CA VAL A 82 16.54 -21.85 -12.60
C VAL A 82 16.91 -23.21 -13.15
N LYS A 83 15.90 -23.88 -13.69
CA LYS A 83 16.06 -25.15 -14.38
C LYS A 83 15.74 -24.95 -15.85
N GLU A 84 16.76 -25.12 -16.69
CA GLU A 84 16.62 -25.21 -18.13
C GLU A 84 16.62 -26.70 -18.52
N THR A 85 15.63 -27.14 -19.29
CA THR A 85 15.51 -28.51 -19.77
C THR A 85 15.27 -28.50 -21.26
N GLU A 86 16.18 -29.08 -22.03
CA GLU A 86 16.00 -29.29 -23.47
C GLU A 86 14.96 -30.39 -23.70
N THR A 87 13.88 -30.07 -24.40
CA THR A 87 12.79 -31.02 -24.70
C THR A 87 12.89 -31.54 -26.13
N ILE A 88 13.33 -30.70 -27.06
CA ILE A 88 13.69 -31.11 -28.43
C ILE A 88 15.03 -30.47 -28.74
N LYS A 89 16.01 -31.31 -29.11
CA LYS A 89 17.37 -30.88 -29.40
C LYS A 89 17.41 -29.65 -30.30
N ASP A 90 18.06 -28.59 -29.83
CA ASP A 90 18.28 -27.32 -30.53
C ASP A 90 17.01 -26.57 -30.99
N LYS A 91 15.81 -27.00 -30.55
CA LYS A 91 14.51 -26.49 -31.02
C LYS A 91 13.55 -26.10 -29.91
N GLU A 92 13.49 -26.86 -28.82
CA GLU A 92 12.55 -26.59 -27.74
C GLU A 92 13.20 -26.76 -26.38
N TYR A 93 12.95 -25.80 -25.50
CA TYR A 93 13.42 -25.80 -24.11
C TYR A 93 12.27 -25.46 -23.17
N GLN A 94 12.28 -26.06 -21.99
CA GLN A 94 11.48 -25.62 -20.85
C GLN A 94 12.39 -24.87 -19.89
N LEU A 95 12.04 -23.63 -19.58
CA LEU A 95 12.69 -22.83 -18.54
C LEU A 95 11.73 -22.72 -17.36
N GLU A 96 12.18 -23.17 -16.20
CA GLU A 96 11.46 -23.10 -14.93
C GLU A 96 12.24 -22.20 -13.97
N ILE A 97 11.57 -21.18 -13.45
CA ILE A 97 12.14 -20.19 -12.51
C ILE A 97 11.28 -20.23 -11.24
N LYS A 98 11.89 -20.57 -10.11
CA LYS A 98 11.21 -20.72 -8.81
C LYS A 98 11.93 -19.94 -7.73
N SER A 99 11.19 -19.51 -6.70
CA SER A 99 11.84 -18.99 -5.49
C SER A 99 12.61 -20.10 -4.76
N GLU A 100 13.92 -19.92 -4.51
CA GLU A 100 14.83 -20.95 -4.00
C GLU A 100 15.40 -20.62 -2.61
N PRO A 101 15.74 -21.66 -1.84
CA PRO A 101 14.76 -22.46 -1.12
C PRO A 101 14.17 -21.65 0.04
N LYS A 102 12.94 -21.99 0.43
CA LYS A 102 12.23 -21.68 1.70
C LYS A 102 13.04 -20.85 2.72
N VAL A 103 13.28 -19.57 2.43
CA VAL A 103 13.80 -18.65 3.45
C VAL A 103 12.64 -18.32 4.35
N ASN A 104 12.69 -18.79 5.60
CA ASN A 104 11.62 -18.52 6.54
C ASN A 104 11.64 -17.03 6.89
N ILE A 105 10.66 -16.29 6.41
CA ILE A 105 10.58 -14.84 6.63
C ILE A 105 9.73 -14.48 7.86
N ALA A 106 9.16 -15.46 8.58
CA ALA A 106 8.19 -15.21 9.65
C ALA A 106 8.71 -14.23 10.72
N SER A 107 9.92 -14.44 11.24
CA SER A 107 10.55 -13.55 12.25
C SER A 107 10.94 -12.18 11.69
N LYS A 108 11.12 -12.07 10.37
CA LYS A 108 11.46 -10.82 9.71
C LYS A 108 10.23 -9.95 9.51
N VAL A 109 9.09 -10.55 9.15
CA VAL A 109 7.89 -9.81 8.72
C VAL A 109 6.84 -9.64 9.80
N LEU A 110 6.77 -10.52 10.80
CA LEU A 110 5.74 -10.48 11.85
C LEU A 110 6.16 -9.66 13.06
N ASN A 111 5.20 -9.11 13.80
CA ASN A 111 5.46 -8.55 15.13
C ASN A 111 5.89 -9.64 16.12
N ASP A 112 6.75 -9.25 17.07
CA ASP A 112 7.25 -10.16 18.10
C ASP A 112 6.16 -10.60 19.07
N LYS A 113 5.21 -9.70 19.38
CA LYS A 113 4.10 -9.95 20.32
C LYS A 113 2.78 -10.08 19.59
N ASP A 114 1.95 -10.99 20.08
CA ASP A 114 0.57 -11.12 19.66
C ASP A 114 -0.28 -10.06 20.36
N ASN A 115 -1.28 -9.55 19.67
CA ASN A 115 -2.15 -8.49 20.19
C ASN A 115 -3.51 -9.09 20.58
N ILE A 116 -4.05 -8.67 21.72
CA ILE A 116 -5.40 -9.04 22.12
C ILE A 116 -6.39 -8.17 21.34
N LEU A 117 -7.31 -8.82 20.63
CA LEU A 117 -8.39 -8.15 19.95
C LEU A 117 -9.46 -7.74 20.97
N ARG A 118 -9.45 -6.45 21.35
CA ARG A 118 -10.40 -5.89 22.34
C ARG A 118 -11.77 -5.48 21.77
N SER A 119 -12.00 -5.62 20.46
CA SER A 119 -13.27 -5.25 19.82
C SER A 119 -14.02 -6.47 19.30
N ASN A 120 -15.35 -6.47 19.47
CA ASN A 120 -16.12 -7.70 19.59
C ASN A 120 -17.17 -7.91 18.48
N ILE A 121 -16.91 -7.50 17.23
CA ILE A 121 -17.92 -7.65 16.15
C ILE A 121 -17.35 -8.30 14.88
N ALA A 122 -16.26 -7.77 14.31
CA ALA A 122 -15.83 -8.20 12.96
C ALA A 122 -15.34 -9.66 12.85
N TRP A 123 -14.92 -10.27 13.96
CA TRP A 123 -14.35 -11.63 13.97
C TRP A 123 -15.31 -12.69 14.52
N LYS A 124 -16.37 -12.29 15.23
CA LYS A 124 -17.36 -13.23 15.81
C LYS A 124 -18.10 -14.05 14.75
N GLN A 125 -18.19 -13.51 13.54
CA GLN A 125 -18.89 -14.15 12.41
C GLN A 125 -18.03 -15.18 11.66
N TYR A 126 -16.76 -15.33 12.02
CA TYR A 126 -15.84 -16.25 11.34
C TYR A 126 -15.31 -17.31 12.30
N ASN A 127 -15.10 -18.52 11.78
CA ASN A 127 -14.44 -19.58 12.52
C ASN A 127 -12.94 -19.27 12.64
N LEU A 128 -12.44 -19.23 13.88
CA LEU A 128 -11.01 -19.14 14.17
C LEU A 128 -10.42 -20.55 14.33
N PRO A 129 -9.15 -20.80 13.99
CA PRO A 129 -8.15 -19.83 13.49
C PRO A 129 -8.31 -19.47 12.01
N LEU A 130 -7.99 -18.22 11.65
CA LEU A 130 -8.12 -17.74 10.27
C LEU A 130 -7.06 -16.70 9.87
N ILE A 131 -6.85 -16.56 8.57
CA ILE A 131 -6.06 -15.47 7.97
C ILE A 131 -6.96 -14.56 7.15
N LYS A 132 -6.97 -13.28 7.49
CA LYS A 132 -7.45 -12.23 6.59
C LYS A 132 -6.27 -11.76 5.76
N SER A 133 -6.35 -11.85 4.44
CA SER A 133 -5.29 -11.38 3.56
C SER A 133 -5.79 -10.32 2.59
N SER A 134 -4.86 -9.52 2.08
CA SER A 134 -5.08 -8.68 0.92
C SER A 134 -3.93 -8.81 -0.06
N LYS A 135 -4.23 -8.75 -1.36
CA LYS A 135 -3.22 -8.81 -2.42
C LYS A 135 -3.54 -7.82 -3.54
N ASN A 136 -2.51 -7.27 -4.16
CA ASN A 136 -2.67 -6.39 -5.31
C ASN A 136 -1.54 -6.61 -6.33
N ILE A 137 -1.84 -6.45 -7.62
CA ILE A 137 -0.83 -6.36 -8.66
C ILE A 137 -0.71 -4.89 -9.04
N ASN A 138 0.48 -4.32 -8.88
CA ASN A 138 0.76 -2.95 -9.28
C ASN A 138 1.51 -2.98 -10.62
N PHE A 139 1.01 -2.22 -11.60
CA PHE A 139 1.57 -2.12 -12.94
C PHE A 139 2.34 -0.80 -13.10
N LEU A 140 3.36 -0.76 -13.95
CA LEU A 140 4.08 0.48 -14.27
C LEU A 140 3.15 1.51 -14.93
N ASN A 141 3.42 2.80 -14.71
CA ASN A 141 2.51 3.92 -15.02
C ASN A 141 1.87 3.91 -16.42
N ASP A 142 2.62 3.62 -17.48
CA ASP A 142 2.11 3.59 -18.87
C ASP A 142 1.25 2.35 -19.15
N LYS A 143 1.43 1.28 -18.38
CA LYS A 143 0.65 0.03 -18.42
C LYS A 143 -0.49 0.01 -17.40
N ALA A 144 -0.41 0.83 -16.36
CA ALA A 144 -1.47 0.99 -15.37
C ALA A 144 -2.78 1.41 -16.05
N SER A 145 -2.74 2.34 -16.99
CA SER A 145 -3.93 2.73 -17.76
C SER A 145 -4.57 1.57 -18.55
N LYS A 146 -3.78 0.56 -18.94
CA LYS A 146 -4.24 -0.62 -19.69
C LYS A 146 -4.81 -1.70 -18.78
N PHE A 147 -4.01 -2.19 -17.83
CA PHE A 147 -4.37 -3.35 -17.01
C PHE A 147 -5.23 -2.99 -15.79
N TYR A 148 -5.05 -1.81 -15.20
CA TYR A 148 -5.67 -1.44 -13.93
C TYR A 148 -7.21 -1.35 -13.98
N PRO A 149 -7.85 -0.84 -15.06
CA PRO A 149 -9.31 -0.86 -15.15
C PRO A 149 -9.87 -2.29 -15.08
N PHE A 150 -9.28 -3.22 -15.82
CA PHE A 150 -9.70 -4.61 -15.81
C PHE A 150 -9.37 -5.33 -14.50
N TRP A 151 -8.18 -5.08 -13.94
CA TRP A 151 -7.78 -5.59 -12.63
C TRP A 151 -8.77 -5.15 -11.52
N THR A 152 -9.15 -3.88 -11.51
CA THR A 152 -10.13 -3.34 -10.57
C THR A 152 -11.52 -3.96 -10.79
N LYS A 153 -11.94 -4.14 -12.06
CA LYS A 153 -13.19 -4.83 -12.41
C LYS A 153 -13.24 -6.23 -11.80
N ILE A 154 -12.20 -7.05 -11.98
CA ILE A 154 -12.22 -8.43 -11.47
C ILE A 154 -12.12 -8.49 -9.93
N GLN A 155 -11.37 -7.58 -9.30
CA GLN A 155 -11.25 -7.51 -7.84
C GLN A 155 -12.58 -7.18 -7.15
N ASN A 156 -13.42 -6.38 -7.80
CA ASN A 156 -14.71 -5.95 -7.28
C ASN A 156 -15.86 -6.90 -7.61
N ASN A 157 -15.63 -7.92 -8.44
CA ASN A 157 -16.63 -8.90 -8.86
C ASN A 157 -16.22 -10.33 -8.44
N PRO A 158 -16.13 -10.60 -7.12
CA PRO A 158 -15.59 -11.85 -6.58
C PRO A 158 -16.38 -13.11 -6.97
N LYS A 159 -17.67 -12.95 -7.30
CA LYS A 159 -18.55 -14.04 -7.74
C LYS A 159 -18.23 -14.50 -9.17
N GLU A 160 -17.86 -13.56 -10.04
CA GLU A 160 -17.55 -13.83 -11.44
C GLU A 160 -16.09 -14.24 -11.62
N TYR A 161 -15.19 -13.67 -10.81
CA TYR A 161 -13.75 -13.92 -10.87
C TYR A 161 -13.21 -14.44 -9.53
N PRO A 162 -13.61 -15.66 -9.12
CA PRO A 162 -13.15 -16.24 -7.87
C PRO A 162 -11.62 -16.32 -7.84
N GLY A 163 -11.04 -15.95 -6.71
CA GLY A 163 -9.58 -15.99 -6.51
C GLY A 163 -8.85 -14.72 -6.89
N TYR A 164 -9.50 -13.67 -7.43
CA TYR A 164 -8.86 -12.36 -7.67
C TYR A 164 -9.19 -11.28 -6.66
N ASN A 165 -10.05 -11.58 -5.69
CA ASN A 165 -10.54 -10.63 -4.70
C ASN A 165 -9.40 -9.89 -3.99
N LEU A 166 -9.59 -8.59 -3.79
CA LEU A 166 -8.63 -7.74 -3.07
C LEU A 166 -8.43 -8.22 -1.63
N ILE A 167 -9.51 -8.66 -0.96
CA ILE A 167 -9.49 -9.16 0.42
C ILE A 167 -10.02 -10.59 0.42
N ASN A 168 -9.30 -11.50 1.09
CA ASN A 168 -9.69 -12.90 1.24
C ASN A 168 -9.63 -13.31 2.72
N TYR A 169 -10.47 -14.27 3.09
CA TYR A 169 -10.47 -14.90 4.41
C TYR A 169 -10.21 -16.39 4.22
N TYR A 170 -9.20 -16.90 4.91
CA TYR A 170 -8.77 -18.29 4.82
C TYR A 170 -8.93 -18.95 6.20
N GLU A 171 -9.85 -19.90 6.31
CA GLU A 171 -9.98 -20.74 7.51
C GLU A 171 -8.81 -21.73 7.57
N ILE A 172 -8.20 -21.88 8.75
CA ILE A 172 -7.01 -22.73 8.92
C ILE A 172 -7.44 -24.12 9.39
N THR A 173 -7.70 -25.01 8.44
CA THR A 173 -8.05 -26.41 8.70
C THR A 173 -6.82 -27.32 8.82
N SER A 174 -5.66 -26.91 8.29
CA SER A 174 -4.40 -27.65 8.27
C SER A 174 -3.23 -26.86 8.88
N ASN A 175 -2.15 -27.54 9.27
CA ASN A 175 -0.92 -26.89 9.77
C ASN A 175 -0.12 -26.19 8.66
N LYS A 176 -0.56 -26.29 7.41
CA LYS A 176 0.01 -25.58 6.26
C LYS A 176 -1.13 -25.00 5.43
N ILE A 177 -0.96 -23.78 4.97
CA ILE A 177 -1.90 -23.11 4.07
C ILE A 177 -1.18 -22.27 3.04
N THR A 178 -1.74 -22.20 1.83
CA THR A 178 -1.29 -21.28 0.78
C THR A 178 -2.29 -20.13 0.70
N ILE A 179 -1.80 -18.89 0.84
CA ILE A 179 -2.61 -17.68 0.73
C ILE A 179 -2.12 -16.78 -0.40
N ASN A 180 -2.92 -15.78 -0.74
CA ASN A 180 -2.60 -14.76 -1.73
C ASN A 180 -2.21 -15.31 -3.11
N HIS A 181 -2.73 -16.49 -3.46
CA HIS A 181 -2.45 -17.12 -4.75
C HIS A 181 -2.85 -16.20 -5.91
N THR A 182 -1.90 -15.87 -6.77
CA THR A 182 -2.08 -14.99 -7.93
C THR A 182 -1.61 -15.74 -9.16
N ASN A 183 -2.55 -16.08 -10.03
CA ASN A 183 -2.28 -16.68 -11.34
C ASN A 183 -2.27 -15.57 -12.39
N LEU A 184 -1.09 -15.02 -12.66
CA LEU A 184 -0.94 -13.90 -13.59
C LEU A 184 -1.23 -14.34 -15.04
N LEU A 185 -0.95 -15.59 -15.40
CA LEU A 185 -1.24 -16.12 -16.73
C LEU A 185 -2.75 -16.10 -16.99
N ASN A 186 -3.55 -16.60 -16.05
CA ASN A 186 -5.01 -16.57 -16.18
C ASN A 186 -5.55 -15.12 -16.19
N PHE A 187 -4.97 -14.21 -15.41
CA PHE A 187 -5.32 -12.79 -15.48
C PHE A 187 -5.08 -12.23 -16.89
N LEU A 188 -3.91 -12.48 -17.47
CA LEU A 188 -3.57 -12.00 -18.82
C LEU A 188 -4.52 -12.59 -19.87
N THR A 189 -4.85 -13.89 -19.77
CA THR A 189 -5.85 -14.53 -20.64
C THR A 189 -7.19 -13.82 -20.57
N LEU A 190 -7.75 -13.65 -19.37
CA LEU A 190 -9.03 -12.98 -19.17
C LEU A 190 -9.01 -11.53 -19.69
N TYR A 191 -7.90 -10.81 -19.44
CA TYR A 191 -7.72 -9.44 -19.91
C TYR A 191 -7.74 -9.37 -21.44
N TYR A 192 -6.91 -10.16 -22.12
CA TYR A 192 -6.85 -10.13 -23.58
C TYR A 192 -8.13 -10.69 -24.22
N GLU A 193 -8.79 -11.67 -23.61
CA GLU A 193 -10.11 -12.13 -24.06
C GLU A 193 -11.19 -11.04 -23.99
N ASP A 194 -11.16 -10.16 -22.97
CA ASP A 194 -12.04 -9.00 -22.86
C ASP A 194 -11.69 -7.91 -23.89
N GLN A 195 -10.39 -7.68 -24.15
CA GLN A 195 -9.93 -6.75 -25.18
C GLN A 195 -10.37 -7.17 -26.59
N TYR A 196 -10.27 -8.46 -26.92
CA TYR A 196 -10.66 -9.01 -28.23
C TYR A 196 -12.05 -9.65 -28.21
N LYS A 197 -12.96 -9.18 -27.34
CA LYS A 197 -14.33 -9.74 -27.24
C LYS A 197 -15.17 -9.59 -28.51
N SER A 198 -14.81 -8.67 -29.40
CA SER A 198 -15.48 -8.45 -30.69
C SER A 198 -15.14 -9.50 -31.74
N ILE A 199 -14.05 -10.26 -31.56
CA ILE A 199 -13.68 -11.36 -32.47
C ILE A 199 -14.54 -12.57 -32.13
N THR A 200 -15.42 -12.94 -33.06
CA THR A 200 -16.38 -14.04 -32.88
C THR A 200 -15.78 -15.41 -33.21
N ASP A 201 -14.80 -15.48 -34.13
CA ASP A 201 -14.08 -16.72 -34.41
C ASP A 201 -13.18 -17.09 -33.22
N PHE A 202 -13.52 -18.21 -32.58
CA PHE A 202 -12.83 -18.70 -31.39
C PHE A 202 -11.35 -19.05 -31.65
N LYS A 203 -11.04 -19.64 -32.82
CA LYS A 203 -9.67 -20.06 -33.14
C LYS A 203 -8.78 -18.85 -33.41
N GLU A 204 -9.29 -17.87 -34.14
CA GLU A 204 -8.61 -16.61 -34.40
C GLU A 204 -8.36 -15.83 -33.10
N LYS A 205 -9.41 -15.66 -32.28
CA LYS A 205 -9.30 -15.02 -30.97
C LYS A 205 -8.26 -15.70 -30.09
N SER A 206 -8.31 -17.04 -29.99
CA SER A 206 -7.35 -17.81 -29.19
C SER A 206 -5.91 -17.63 -29.69
N LYS A 207 -5.69 -17.57 -31.01
CA LYS A 207 -4.37 -17.32 -31.60
C LYS A 207 -3.83 -15.94 -31.22
N ILE A 208 -4.64 -14.90 -31.36
CA ILE A 208 -4.26 -13.51 -31.02
C ILE A 208 -3.98 -13.38 -29.52
N VAL A 209 -4.85 -13.91 -28.66
CA VAL A 209 -4.66 -13.90 -27.20
C VAL A 209 -3.35 -14.57 -26.81
N LYS A 210 -3.05 -15.75 -27.36
CA LYS A 210 -1.78 -16.45 -27.12
C LYS A 210 -0.58 -15.61 -27.56
N GLN A 211 -0.66 -14.97 -28.73
CA GLN A 211 0.42 -14.12 -29.23
C GLN A 211 0.67 -12.90 -28.34
N GLU A 212 -0.39 -12.23 -27.87
CA GLU A 212 -0.27 -11.10 -26.93
C GLU A 212 0.35 -11.52 -25.59
N ILE A 213 -0.06 -12.68 -25.06
CA ILE A 213 0.52 -13.24 -23.83
C ILE A 213 1.99 -13.61 -24.05
N SER A 214 2.35 -14.22 -25.18
CA SER A 214 3.74 -14.53 -25.54
C SER A 214 4.63 -13.29 -25.62
N ASN A 215 4.05 -12.14 -25.98
CA ASN A 215 4.74 -10.86 -26.05
C ASN A 215 4.77 -10.10 -24.70
N PHE A 216 4.15 -10.65 -23.65
CA PHE A 216 4.12 -10.01 -22.35
C PHE A 216 5.52 -9.88 -21.75
N ASN A 217 5.82 -8.67 -21.23
CA ASN A 217 7.06 -8.39 -20.53
C ASN A 217 6.79 -8.23 -19.03
N PHE A 218 7.48 -9.00 -18.19
CA PHE A 218 7.36 -8.92 -16.74
C PHE A 218 7.72 -7.55 -16.17
N SER A 219 8.53 -6.75 -16.86
CA SER A 219 8.77 -5.36 -16.46
C SER A 219 7.48 -4.53 -16.40
N ASN A 220 6.40 -4.94 -17.08
CA ASN A 220 5.10 -4.26 -16.99
C ASN A 220 4.47 -4.35 -15.58
N VAL A 221 4.88 -5.34 -14.78
CA VAL A 221 4.44 -5.51 -13.39
C VAL A 221 5.48 -4.86 -12.48
N GLN A 222 5.11 -3.79 -11.80
CA GLN A 222 6.00 -3.09 -10.88
C GLN A 222 6.25 -3.91 -9.61
N ASN A 223 5.18 -4.46 -9.02
CA ASN A 223 5.27 -5.37 -7.87
C ASN A 223 3.96 -6.11 -7.66
N ILE A 224 4.03 -7.21 -6.92
CA ILE A 224 2.85 -7.88 -6.35
C ILE A 224 2.87 -7.65 -4.84
N PHE A 225 1.91 -6.87 -4.37
CA PHE A 225 1.75 -6.48 -2.98
C PHE A 225 0.94 -7.53 -2.21
N ASN A 226 1.44 -7.93 -1.04
CA ASN A 226 0.82 -8.92 -0.18
C ASN A 226 0.75 -8.41 1.26
N ASN A 227 -0.41 -8.54 1.91
CA ASN A 227 -0.56 -8.25 3.33
C ASN A 227 -1.50 -9.30 3.95
N PHE A 228 -1.34 -9.57 5.23
CA PHE A 228 -2.20 -10.49 5.96
C PHE A 228 -2.18 -10.23 7.47
N THR A 229 -3.26 -10.65 8.11
CA THR A 229 -3.48 -10.69 9.55
C THR A 229 -3.90 -12.11 9.91
N PHE A 230 -3.18 -12.74 10.82
CA PHE A 230 -3.56 -14.04 11.38
C PHE A 230 -4.29 -13.83 12.71
N ALA A 231 -5.39 -14.54 12.93
CA ALA A 231 -6.14 -14.51 14.18
C ALA A 231 -6.44 -15.93 14.67
N TYR A 232 -6.41 -16.10 15.99
CA TYR A 232 -6.72 -17.36 16.66
C TYR A 232 -7.36 -17.10 18.02
N GLN A 233 -8.02 -18.12 18.57
CA GLN A 233 -8.62 -18.06 19.90
C GLN A 233 -7.81 -18.92 20.87
N LYS A 234 -7.57 -18.39 22.07
CA LYS A 234 -6.95 -19.12 23.19
C LYS A 234 -7.49 -18.54 24.50
N ASP A 235 -7.78 -19.37 25.49
CA ASP A 235 -8.21 -18.92 26.83
C ASP A 235 -9.41 -17.95 26.81
N ASN A 236 -10.38 -18.18 25.92
CA ASN A 236 -11.54 -17.32 25.65
C ASN A 236 -11.23 -15.90 25.13
N GLU A 237 -9.98 -15.63 24.78
CA GLU A 237 -9.55 -14.39 24.13
C GLU A 237 -9.21 -14.62 22.66
N VAL A 238 -9.44 -13.60 21.84
CA VAL A 238 -9.01 -13.59 20.44
C VAL A 238 -7.71 -12.83 20.34
N PHE A 239 -6.69 -13.51 19.82
CA PHE A 239 -5.38 -12.95 19.55
C PHE A 239 -5.22 -12.73 18.05
N PHE A 240 -4.45 -11.71 17.67
CA PHE A 240 -4.06 -11.50 16.29
C PHE A 240 -2.59 -11.13 16.14
N LYS A 241 -2.03 -11.54 15.01
CA LYS A 241 -0.65 -11.28 14.60
C LYS A 241 -0.64 -10.62 13.22
N ASP A 242 -0.08 -9.41 13.20
CA ASP A 242 0.09 -8.58 12.00
C ASP A 242 1.56 -8.55 11.57
N LEU A 243 1.79 -8.02 10.37
CA LEU A 243 3.10 -7.54 9.93
C LEU A 243 3.67 -6.49 10.91
N LYS A 244 5.01 -6.36 10.92
CA LYS A 244 5.72 -5.43 11.83
C LYS A 244 5.14 -4.02 11.79
N GLN A 245 5.10 -3.38 12.94
CA GLN A 245 4.62 -2.01 13.08
C GLN A 245 5.30 -1.06 12.06
N GLY A 246 4.48 -0.26 11.36
CA GLY A 246 4.94 0.67 10.32
C GLY A 246 5.03 0.07 8.92
N TYR A 247 4.91 -1.25 8.78
CA TYR A 247 4.88 -1.94 7.49
C TYR A 247 3.44 -2.16 7.00
N ASP A 248 3.20 -1.96 5.71
CA ASP A 248 1.89 -2.14 5.06
C ASP A 248 1.75 -3.50 4.37
N GLY A 249 2.85 -4.09 3.91
CA GLY A 249 2.86 -5.34 3.16
C GLY A 249 4.25 -5.81 2.76
N ILE A 250 4.24 -6.88 1.98
CA ILE A 250 5.39 -7.55 1.39
C ILE A 250 5.25 -7.43 -0.13
N MET A 251 6.24 -6.85 -0.78
CA MET A 251 6.32 -6.66 -2.23
C MET A 251 7.15 -7.78 -2.86
N VAL A 252 6.58 -8.46 -3.83
CA VAL A 252 7.29 -9.35 -4.74
C VAL A 252 7.71 -8.50 -5.94
N ASN A 253 8.97 -8.07 -5.96
CA ASN A 253 9.55 -7.29 -7.05
C ASN A 253 10.87 -7.91 -7.53
N SER A 254 11.73 -8.34 -6.61
CA SER A 254 13.04 -8.90 -6.93
C SER A 254 12.88 -10.21 -7.68
N PHE A 255 11.90 -11.05 -7.33
CA PHE A 255 11.59 -12.24 -8.11
C PHE A 255 11.13 -11.92 -9.55
N LEU A 256 10.37 -10.83 -9.75
CA LEU A 256 9.95 -10.38 -11.09
C LEU A 256 11.14 -9.89 -11.91
N ASP A 257 12.09 -9.21 -11.27
CA ASP A 257 13.34 -8.76 -11.89
C ASP A 257 14.18 -9.97 -12.31
N GLU A 258 14.33 -10.99 -11.46
CA GLU A 258 15.07 -12.22 -11.79
C GLU A 258 14.41 -12.97 -12.96
N VAL A 259 13.08 -13.10 -12.98
CA VAL A 259 12.36 -13.69 -14.13
C VAL A 259 12.67 -12.92 -15.41
N THR A 260 12.62 -11.58 -15.36
CA THR A 260 12.93 -10.71 -16.51
C THR A 260 14.38 -10.91 -16.98
N ASN A 261 15.33 -10.98 -16.06
CA ASN A 261 16.75 -11.15 -16.35
C ASN A 261 17.05 -12.52 -16.98
N HIS A 262 16.47 -13.60 -16.45
CA HIS A 262 16.66 -14.94 -17.00
C HIS A 262 16.02 -15.12 -18.38
N ILE A 263 14.84 -14.55 -18.63
CA ILE A 263 14.23 -14.54 -19.97
C ILE A 263 15.11 -13.76 -20.95
N LYS A 264 15.65 -12.61 -20.55
CA LYS A 264 16.58 -11.83 -21.39
C LYS A 264 17.87 -12.60 -21.68
N ALA A 265 18.49 -13.21 -20.67
CA ALA A 265 19.69 -14.00 -20.84
C ALA A 265 19.47 -15.19 -21.78
N PHE A 266 18.32 -15.87 -21.68
CA PHE A 266 17.94 -16.95 -22.58
C PHE A 266 17.77 -16.44 -24.03
N LYS A 267 17.10 -15.29 -24.23
CA LYS A 267 17.02 -14.64 -25.55
C LYS A 267 18.40 -14.33 -26.13
N THR A 268 19.32 -13.82 -25.32
CA THR A 268 20.70 -13.52 -25.75
C THR A 268 21.46 -14.79 -26.13
N LYS A 269 21.32 -15.88 -25.37
CA LYS A 269 21.95 -17.18 -25.67
C LYS A 269 21.58 -17.70 -27.06
N PHE A 270 20.35 -17.48 -27.49
CA PHE A 270 19.85 -17.92 -28.79
C PHE A 270 19.66 -16.77 -29.79
N GLN A 271 20.28 -15.60 -29.61
CA GLN A 271 19.99 -14.41 -30.43
C GLN A 271 20.14 -14.60 -31.95
N ALA A 272 21.01 -15.53 -32.39
CA ALA A 272 21.17 -15.89 -33.80
C ALA A 272 20.01 -16.73 -34.38
N LYS A 273 19.13 -17.25 -33.51
CA LYS A 273 17.94 -18.04 -33.81
C LYS A 273 16.72 -17.28 -33.27
N ASN A 274 15.58 -17.33 -33.95
CA ASN A 274 14.40 -16.61 -33.48
C ASN A 274 13.78 -17.37 -32.29
N ALA A 275 14.08 -16.93 -31.07
CA ALA A 275 13.52 -17.51 -29.85
C ALA A 275 12.15 -16.90 -29.51
N THR A 276 11.09 -17.70 -29.60
CA THR A 276 9.74 -17.34 -29.14
C THR A 276 9.42 -18.04 -27.82
N PHE A 277 8.48 -17.47 -27.05
CA PHE A 277 8.14 -17.98 -25.72
C PHE A 277 6.64 -18.20 -25.57
N GLU A 278 6.29 -19.27 -24.87
CA GLU A 278 4.94 -19.57 -24.46
C GLU A 278 4.93 -19.76 -22.94
N PHE A 279 4.20 -18.91 -22.22
CA PHE A 279 4.02 -19.06 -20.78
C PHE A 279 3.09 -20.25 -20.48
N LYS A 280 3.57 -21.17 -19.65
CA LYS A 280 2.80 -22.34 -19.19
C LYS A 280 2.27 -22.15 -17.78
N GLU A 281 3.01 -21.43 -16.93
CA GLU A 281 2.63 -21.15 -15.55
C GLU A 281 3.20 -19.81 -15.11
N ILE A 282 2.40 -18.97 -14.45
CA ILE A 282 2.87 -17.73 -13.81
C ILE A 282 2.12 -17.56 -12.49
N ASN A 283 2.66 -18.12 -11.42
CA ASN A 283 2.01 -18.22 -10.12
C ASN A 283 2.83 -17.54 -9.02
N PHE A 284 2.15 -16.78 -8.16
CA PHE A 284 2.72 -16.15 -6.97
C PHE A 284 1.86 -16.49 -5.77
N SER A 285 2.49 -16.86 -4.65
CA SER A 285 1.74 -17.19 -3.43
C SER A 285 2.64 -17.16 -2.20
N LEU A 286 2.01 -17.15 -1.01
CA LEU A 286 2.67 -17.32 0.26
C LEU A 286 2.22 -18.63 0.90
N ASN A 287 3.18 -19.46 1.29
CA ASN A 287 2.95 -20.64 2.11
C ASN A 287 3.21 -20.30 3.57
N ILE A 288 2.26 -20.63 4.44
CA ILE A 288 2.33 -20.38 5.88
C ILE A 288 2.20 -21.71 6.60
N SER A 289 3.14 -22.00 7.49
CA SER A 289 3.12 -23.15 8.40
C SER A 289 2.73 -22.68 9.80
N PHE A 290 2.03 -23.53 10.54
CA PHE A 290 1.64 -23.29 11.93
C PHE A 290 2.15 -24.39 12.87
N ASN A 291 2.11 -24.13 14.17
CA ASN A 291 2.23 -25.19 15.18
C ASN A 291 1.02 -26.14 15.14
N SER A 292 1.09 -27.26 15.86
CA SER A 292 0.02 -28.28 15.91
C SER A 292 -1.34 -27.74 16.35
N GLU A 293 -1.35 -26.77 17.26
CA GLU A 293 -2.55 -26.10 17.77
C GLU A 293 -3.08 -24.99 16.84
N LYS A 294 -2.32 -24.63 15.78
CA LYS A 294 -2.64 -23.52 14.87
C LYS A 294 -2.83 -22.17 15.59
N THR A 295 -2.11 -21.98 16.68
CA THR A 295 -2.08 -20.75 17.49
C THR A 295 -0.85 -19.89 17.19
N LYS A 296 0.11 -20.40 16.41
CA LYS A 296 1.35 -19.70 16.07
C LYS A 296 1.78 -19.98 14.64
N ILE A 297 2.11 -18.93 13.88
CA ILE A 297 2.84 -19.06 12.61
C ILE A 297 4.29 -19.45 12.92
N THR A 298 4.72 -20.59 12.39
CA THR A 298 6.09 -21.09 12.52
C THR A 298 6.95 -20.70 11.33
N GLU A 299 6.35 -20.70 10.13
CA GLU A 299 7.08 -20.41 8.91
C GLU A 299 6.25 -19.63 7.91
N ILE A 300 6.93 -18.76 7.15
CA ILE A 300 6.37 -18.09 5.97
C ILE A 300 7.39 -18.20 4.85
N PHE A 301 6.95 -18.65 3.67
CA PHE A 301 7.78 -18.76 2.47
C PHE A 301 7.04 -18.24 1.25
N PHE A 302 7.78 -17.64 0.33
CA PHE A 302 7.27 -17.44 -1.03
C PHE A 302 7.18 -18.79 -1.76
N ASN A 303 6.13 -18.92 -2.55
CA ASN A 303 5.93 -20.04 -3.47
C ASN A 303 5.58 -19.45 -4.84
N ASN A 304 6.56 -18.75 -5.40
CA ASN A 304 6.47 -18.13 -6.73
C ASN A 304 7.13 -19.07 -7.75
N LYS A 305 6.50 -19.16 -8.92
CA LYS A 305 6.91 -20.07 -9.99
C LYS A 305 6.50 -19.52 -11.35
N VAL A 306 7.44 -19.53 -12.28
CA VAL A 306 7.22 -19.24 -13.70
C VAL A 306 7.73 -20.41 -14.52
N ILE A 307 6.88 -20.97 -15.39
CA ILE A 307 7.28 -21.94 -16.41
C ILE A 307 7.01 -21.34 -17.77
N LEU A 308 8.02 -21.40 -18.64
CA LEU A 308 7.91 -21.03 -20.03
C LEU A 308 8.50 -22.11 -20.93
N LYS A 309 7.82 -22.34 -22.06
CA LYS A 309 8.34 -23.12 -23.19
C LYS A 309 8.98 -22.14 -24.17
N ALA A 310 10.24 -22.33 -24.48
CA ALA A 310 10.94 -21.60 -25.53
C ALA A 310 10.98 -22.45 -26.81
N ILE A 311 10.68 -21.83 -27.95
CA ILE A 311 10.76 -22.43 -29.28
C ILE A 311 11.84 -21.66 -30.05
N ILE A 312 12.80 -22.39 -30.60
CA ILE A 312 13.95 -21.86 -31.31
C ILE A 312 13.75 -22.17 -32.80
N GLU A 313 13.62 -21.11 -33.60
CA GLU A 313 13.52 -21.17 -35.06
C GLU A 313 14.84 -20.79 -35.74
#